data_AF-A0A7S2H7I7-F1
#
_entry.id   AF-A0A7S2H7I7-F1
#
_cell.length_a   1.000
_cell.length_b   1.000
_cell.length_c   1.000
_cell.angle_alpha   90.00
_cell.angle_beta   90.00
_cell.angle_gamma   90.00
#
_symmetry.space_group_name_H-M   'P 1'
#
loop_
_entity.id
_entity.type
_entity.pdbx_description
1 polymer ?
#
loop_
_entity_poly.entity_id
_entity_poly.type
_entity_poly.pdbx_seq_one_letter_code
_entity_poly.pdbx_strand_id
1 'polypeptide(L)'
;AVALAEALVHAMRAYFGHDGCADRCTPLVELLDEFCASKECLRPLPTSLLRGMLKEQLRNLQYSSWTKRVENGASILRTLNLSCVMLLNGINRSIAYSLLLELGTDESEAVHSSLVVKCLRKLNKSLGSSRNPEQEVQAALDVVRQWLQKVHPRLLLSQGQEKGMVESAAASLMDGVKEMVDAARTACPAAATAWAIRHQTDEEEGQMVRDWVLNGTGLGGEKENQPAAAPASGAPQKLDANV
;
A
#
# COMPACT_ATOMS: atom_id res chain seq x y z
N ALA A 1 -2.55 10.54 25.01
CA ALA A 1 -2.35 9.92 23.67
C ALA A 1 -1.27 10.65 22.86
N VAL A 2 -1.41 11.95 22.56
CA VAL A 2 -0.47 12.70 21.69
C VAL A 2 0.98 12.64 22.16
N ALA A 3 1.29 13.08 23.38
CA ALA A 3 2.67 13.07 23.90
C ALA A 3 3.30 11.67 23.93
N LEU A 4 2.49 10.63 24.17
CA LEU A 4 2.94 9.24 24.13
C LEU A 4 3.25 8.80 22.69
N ALA A 5 2.39 9.12 21.72
CA ALA A 5 2.66 8.85 20.31
C ALA A 5 3.92 9.58 19.81
N GLU A 6 4.15 10.83 20.25
CA GLU A 6 5.39 11.55 19.96
C GLU A 6 6.60 10.82 20.56
N ALA A 7 6.54 10.43 21.82
CA ALA A 7 7.59 9.67 22.48
C ALA A 7 7.86 8.33 21.77
N LEU A 8 6.82 7.61 21.34
CA LEU A 8 6.93 6.38 20.56
C LEU A 8 7.65 6.61 19.23
N VAL A 9 7.32 7.67 18.48
CA VAL A 9 8.01 8.00 17.23
C VAL A 9 9.50 8.28 17.48
N HIS A 10 9.82 9.06 18.51
CA HIS A 10 11.22 9.34 18.88
C HIS A 10 11.95 8.07 19.30
N ALA A 11 11.31 7.22 20.11
CA ALA A 11 11.88 5.95 20.56
C ALA A 11 12.13 4.97 19.41
N MET A 12 11.20 4.86 18.44
CA MET A 12 11.40 4.02 17.25
C MET A 12 12.62 4.48 16.44
N ARG A 13 12.81 5.81 16.28
CA ARG A 13 13.98 6.37 15.57
C ARG A 13 15.29 6.14 16.31
N ALA A 14 15.26 6.20 17.64
CA ALA A 14 16.45 6.10 18.48
C ALA A 14 16.89 4.65 18.70
N TYR A 15 15.94 3.71 18.78
CA TYR A 15 16.21 2.35 19.25
C TYR A 15 16.05 1.27 18.19
N PHE A 16 15.24 1.46 17.15
CA PHE A 16 15.24 0.52 16.03
C PHE A 16 16.38 0.84 15.07
N GLY A 17 17.13 -0.17 14.63
CA GLY A 17 18.25 -0.01 13.70
C GLY A 17 19.58 -0.50 14.25
N HIS A 18 20.67 0.18 13.86
CA HIS A 18 22.05 -0.30 14.05
C HIS A 18 22.44 -0.46 15.52
N ASP A 19 21.93 0.41 16.38
CA ASP A 19 22.26 0.47 17.82
C ASP A 19 21.18 -0.16 18.71
N GLY A 20 20.21 -0.86 18.11
CA GLY A 20 19.13 -1.51 18.85
C GLY A 20 19.60 -2.75 19.61
N CYS A 21 19.21 -2.85 20.89
CA CYS A 21 19.35 -4.07 21.69
C CYS A 21 17.97 -4.56 22.17
N ALA A 22 17.88 -5.86 22.50
CA ALA A 22 16.60 -6.50 22.87
C ALA A 22 15.92 -5.81 24.06
N ASP A 23 16.72 -5.42 25.07
CA ASP A 23 16.25 -4.75 26.28
C ASP A 23 15.53 -3.42 26.02
N ARG A 24 15.81 -2.77 24.89
CA ARG A 24 15.15 -1.51 24.48
C ARG A 24 14.05 -1.75 23.46
N CYS A 25 14.25 -2.69 22.53
CA CYS A 25 13.32 -2.94 21.44
C CYS A 25 12.05 -3.67 21.91
N THR A 26 12.16 -4.63 22.83
CA THR A 26 11.02 -5.44 23.28
C THR A 26 9.97 -4.59 23.99
N PRO A 27 10.29 -3.81 25.05
CA PRO A 27 9.29 -3.01 25.75
C PRO A 27 8.66 -1.93 24.85
N LEU A 28 9.45 -1.39 23.91
CA LEU A 28 8.96 -0.42 22.94
C LEU A 28 7.91 -1.02 22.00
N VAL A 29 8.16 -2.22 21.47
CA VAL A 29 7.22 -2.88 20.55
C VAL A 29 5.96 -3.36 21.29
N GLU A 30 6.08 -3.84 22.53
CA GLU A 30 4.92 -4.19 23.36
C GLU A 30 4.03 -2.98 23.63
N LEU A 31 4.63 -1.85 24.02
CA LEU A 31 3.90 -0.60 24.23
C LEU A 31 3.27 -0.08 22.95
N LEU A 32 3.95 -0.21 21.80
CA LEU A 32 3.43 0.16 20.50
C LEU A 32 2.23 -0.71 20.09
N ASP A 33 2.29 -2.02 20.35
CA ASP A 33 1.20 -2.96 20.09
C ASP A 33 -0.04 -2.59 20.92
N GLU A 34 0.11 -2.40 22.22
CA GLU A 34 -0.98 -1.98 23.11
C GLU A 34 -1.57 -0.61 22.70
N PHE A 35 -0.71 0.35 22.36
CA PHE A 35 -1.14 1.67 21.92
C PHE A 35 -1.94 1.61 20.62
N CYS A 36 -1.46 0.85 19.63
CA CYS A 36 -2.14 0.68 18.34
C CYS A 36 -3.40 -0.19 18.44
N ALA A 37 -3.52 -1.03 19.46
CA ALA A 37 -4.74 -1.79 19.76
C ALA A 37 -5.89 -0.90 20.24
N SER A 38 -5.58 0.23 20.87
CA SER A 38 -6.59 1.15 21.40
C SER A 38 -7.02 2.20 20.38
N LYS A 39 -8.23 2.04 19.82
CA LYS A 39 -8.82 3.06 18.92
C LYS A 39 -9.02 4.42 19.63
N GLU A 40 -9.18 4.41 20.95
CA GLU A 40 -9.29 5.63 21.76
C GLU A 40 -7.97 6.40 21.81
N CYS A 41 -6.83 5.69 21.77
CA CYS A 41 -5.51 6.31 21.64
C CYS A 41 -5.27 6.89 20.25
N LEU A 42 -5.76 6.23 19.19
CA LEU A 42 -5.48 6.61 17.81
C LEU A 42 -6.38 7.74 17.27
N ARG A 43 -7.68 7.71 17.58
CA ARG A 43 -8.66 8.69 17.06
C ARG A 43 -8.31 10.18 17.31
N PRO A 44 -7.77 10.59 18.47
CA PRO A 44 -7.47 12.00 18.72
C PRO A 44 -6.12 12.45 18.12
N LEU A 45 -5.36 11.56 17.48
CA LEU A 45 -4.04 11.91 16.98
C LEU A 45 -4.15 12.74 15.69
N PRO A 46 -3.34 13.79 15.54
CA PRO A 46 -3.27 14.53 14.29
C PRO A 46 -2.67 13.65 13.18
N THR A 47 -3.10 13.88 11.93
CA THR A 47 -2.64 13.14 10.75
C THR A 47 -1.11 13.16 10.61
N SER A 48 -0.45 14.27 10.97
CA SER A 48 1.02 14.37 10.96
C SER A 48 1.70 13.38 11.89
N LEU A 49 1.11 13.11 13.05
CA LEU A 49 1.64 12.16 14.03
C LEU A 49 1.35 10.71 13.62
N LEU A 50 0.14 10.45 13.08
CA LEU A 50 -0.18 9.16 12.46
C LEU A 50 0.79 8.84 11.30
N ARG A 51 1.11 9.85 10.47
CA ARG A 51 2.12 9.74 9.41
C ARG A 51 3.49 9.38 9.98
N GLY A 52 3.93 10.07 11.03
CA GLY A 52 5.20 9.78 11.71
C GLY A 52 5.27 8.36 12.26
N MET A 53 4.22 7.90 12.94
CA MET A 53 4.12 6.55 13.48
C MET A 53 4.13 5.49 12.37
N LEU A 54 3.35 5.69 11.31
CA LEU A 54 3.29 4.75 10.19
C LEU A 54 4.62 4.69 9.43
N LYS A 55 5.26 5.85 9.19
CA LYS A 55 6.56 5.95 8.52
C LYS A 55 7.62 5.10 9.23
N GLU A 56 7.79 5.28 10.54
CA GLU A 56 8.83 4.55 11.27
C GLU A 56 8.53 3.06 11.35
N GLN A 57 7.27 2.65 11.50
CA GLN A 57 6.91 1.23 11.47
C GLN A 57 7.23 0.60 10.11
N LEU A 58 6.79 1.23 9.00
CA LEU A 58 7.05 0.72 7.65
C LEU A 58 8.55 0.67 7.33
N ARG A 59 9.30 1.71 7.69
CA ARG A 59 10.76 1.76 7.52
C ARG A 59 11.44 0.59 8.23
N ASN A 60 11.07 0.32 9.48
CA ASN A 60 11.69 -0.74 10.28
C ASN A 60 11.25 -2.15 9.87
N LEU A 61 10.05 -2.30 9.32
CA LEU A 61 9.59 -3.55 8.70
C LEU A 61 10.34 -3.85 7.40
N GLN A 62 10.59 -2.82 6.60
CA GLN A 62 11.32 -2.94 5.34
C GLN A 62 12.78 -3.28 5.55
N TYR A 63 13.48 -2.52 6.39
CA TYR A 63 14.90 -2.71 6.67
C TYR A 63 15.12 -3.65 7.85
N SER A 64 14.42 -4.79 7.91
CA SER A 64 14.43 -5.74 9.04
C SER A 64 15.76 -6.45 9.31
N SER A 65 16.84 -6.12 8.60
CA SER A 65 18.17 -6.68 8.86
C SER A 65 18.69 -6.37 10.27
N TRP A 66 18.21 -5.30 10.90
CA TRP A 66 18.54 -4.95 12.29
C TRP A 66 18.12 -6.04 13.29
N THR A 67 17.04 -6.77 13.03
CA THR A 67 16.52 -7.78 13.98
C THR A 67 17.42 -9.01 14.07
N LYS A 68 18.28 -9.26 13.08
CA LYS A 68 19.24 -10.38 13.10
C LYS A 68 20.26 -10.29 14.24
N ARG A 69 20.46 -9.09 14.79
CA ARG A 69 21.42 -8.80 15.87
C ARG A 69 20.74 -8.70 17.24
N VAL A 70 19.42 -8.80 17.27
CA VAL A 70 18.60 -8.61 18.47
C VAL A 70 18.09 -9.97 18.93
N GLU A 71 18.28 -10.30 20.21
CA GLU A 71 17.69 -11.49 20.80
C GLU A 71 16.16 -11.47 20.62
N ASN A 72 15.58 -12.59 20.19
CA ASN A 72 14.15 -12.67 19.84
C ASN A 72 13.70 -11.71 18.73
N GLY A 73 14.62 -11.23 17.87
CA GLY A 73 14.32 -10.25 16.83
C GLY A 73 13.21 -10.64 15.86
N ALA A 74 13.01 -11.94 15.56
CA ALA A 74 11.89 -12.40 14.75
C ALA A 74 10.53 -12.21 15.45
N SER A 75 10.49 -12.38 16.78
CA SER A 75 9.28 -12.12 17.58
C SER A 75 8.98 -10.61 17.59
N ILE A 76 9.98 -9.79 17.86
CA ILE A 76 9.88 -8.32 17.85
C ILE A 76 9.35 -7.83 16.48
N LEU A 77 9.89 -8.35 15.37
CA LEU A 77 9.44 -8.00 14.03
C LEU A 77 7.98 -8.37 13.79
N ARG A 78 7.55 -9.54 14.27
CA ARG A 78 6.16 -9.99 14.17
C ARG A 78 5.22 -9.06 14.93
N THR A 79 5.57 -8.67 16.15
CA THR A 79 4.76 -7.75 16.96
C THR A 79 4.75 -6.34 16.36
N LEU A 80 5.88 -5.84 15.84
CA LEU A 80 5.92 -4.59 15.08
C LEU A 80 4.98 -4.62 13.88
N ASN A 81 4.99 -5.72 13.11
CA ASN A 81 4.10 -5.90 11.97
C ASN A 81 2.62 -5.93 12.40
N LEU A 82 2.30 -6.58 13.52
CA LEU A 82 0.95 -6.60 14.09
C LEU A 82 0.51 -5.18 14.48
N SER A 83 1.34 -4.44 15.21
CA SER A 83 1.06 -3.05 15.61
C SER A 83 0.82 -2.14 14.41
N CYS A 84 1.54 -2.33 13.29
CA CYS A 84 1.33 -1.57 12.05
C CYS A 84 -0.03 -1.89 11.43
N VAL A 85 -0.45 -3.16 11.44
CA VAL A 85 -1.78 -3.58 10.97
C VAL A 85 -2.87 -3.02 11.89
N MET A 86 -2.66 -3.01 13.20
CA MET A 86 -3.60 -2.43 14.16
C MET A 86 -3.73 -0.92 13.99
N LEU A 87 -2.62 -0.19 13.77
CA LEU A 87 -2.64 1.24 13.45
C LEU A 87 -3.52 1.50 12.22
N LEU A 88 -3.25 0.80 11.11
CA LEU A 88 -3.99 0.98 9.85
C LEU A 88 -5.49 0.65 10.00
N ASN A 89 -5.84 -0.35 10.80
CA ASN A 89 -7.24 -0.72 11.08
C ASN A 89 -7.91 0.13 12.17
N GLY A 90 -7.12 0.85 12.96
CA GLY A 90 -7.55 1.66 14.08
C GLY A 90 -7.92 3.09 13.70
N ILE A 91 -7.38 3.59 12.59
CA ILE A 91 -7.66 4.92 12.04
C ILE A 91 -8.75 4.89 10.95
N ASN A 92 -9.21 6.07 10.52
CA ASN A 92 -10.11 6.16 9.38
C ASN A 92 -9.42 5.61 8.12
N ARG A 93 -10.12 4.76 7.37
CA ARG A 93 -9.56 4.08 6.20
C ARG A 93 -9.11 5.04 5.10
N SER A 94 -9.83 6.15 4.87
CA SER A 94 -9.40 7.15 3.89
C SER A 94 -8.08 7.83 4.30
N ILE A 95 -7.92 8.10 5.61
CA ILE A 95 -6.65 8.59 6.17
C ILE A 95 -5.55 7.54 5.96
N ALA A 96 -5.82 6.26 6.24
CA ALA A 96 -4.84 5.18 6.04
C ALA A 96 -4.38 5.08 4.58
N TYR A 97 -5.31 5.15 3.62
CA TYR A 97 -4.99 5.16 2.19
C TYR A 97 -4.15 6.38 1.80
N SER A 98 -4.55 7.58 2.21
CA SER A 98 -3.82 8.83 1.93
C SER A 98 -2.40 8.76 2.47
N LEU A 99 -2.22 8.36 3.73
CA LEU A 99 -0.90 8.22 4.34
C LEU A 99 -0.01 7.20 3.61
N LEU A 100 -0.57 6.05 3.21
CA LEU A 100 0.18 5.03 2.48
C LEU A 100 0.65 5.54 1.11
N LEU A 101 -0.22 6.20 0.36
CA LEU A 101 0.11 6.75 -0.95
C LEU A 101 1.11 7.90 -0.86
N GLU A 102 0.97 8.79 0.12
CA GLU A 102 1.93 9.87 0.39
C GLU A 102 3.30 9.32 0.77
N LEU A 103 3.37 8.39 1.73
CA LEU A 103 4.64 7.80 2.16
C LEU A 103 5.33 7.03 1.01
N GLY A 104 4.56 6.26 0.23
CA GLY A 104 5.13 5.52 -0.89
C GLY A 104 5.57 6.39 -2.06
N THR A 105 5.13 7.65 -2.13
CA THR A 105 5.47 8.58 -3.21
C THR A 105 6.57 9.57 -2.77
N ASP A 106 6.35 10.27 -1.66
CA ASP A 106 7.21 11.39 -1.23
C ASP A 106 8.39 10.92 -0.35
N GLU A 107 8.31 9.70 0.20
CA GLU A 107 9.28 9.17 1.18
C GLU A 107 9.82 7.79 0.71
N SER A 108 9.95 7.62 -0.61
CA SER A 108 10.32 6.35 -1.25
C SER A 108 11.68 5.80 -0.82
N GLU A 109 12.59 6.66 -0.35
CA GLU A 109 13.87 6.27 0.26
C GLU A 109 13.70 5.57 1.60
N ALA A 110 12.69 5.97 2.38
CA ALA A 110 12.41 5.39 3.69
C ALA A 110 11.43 4.21 3.59
N VAL A 111 10.51 4.24 2.62
CA VAL A 111 9.42 3.28 2.45
C VAL A 111 9.25 2.94 0.96
N HIS A 112 9.65 1.72 0.58
CA HIS A 112 9.50 1.17 -0.75
C HIS A 112 8.03 0.92 -1.09
N SER A 113 7.67 1.21 -2.34
CA SER A 113 6.32 1.05 -2.89
C SER A 113 5.78 -0.38 -2.74
N SER A 114 6.63 -1.41 -2.75
CA SER A 114 6.19 -2.81 -2.63
C SER A 114 5.56 -3.14 -1.27
N LEU A 115 6.04 -2.54 -0.18
CA LEU A 115 5.44 -2.69 1.15
C LEU A 115 4.12 -1.90 1.23
N VAL A 116 4.10 -0.70 0.68
CA VAL A 116 2.90 0.14 0.59
C VAL A 116 1.77 -0.60 -0.15
N VAL A 117 2.06 -1.17 -1.33
CA VAL A 117 1.09 -1.95 -2.10
C VAL A 117 0.54 -3.14 -1.31
N LYS A 118 1.36 -3.82 -0.50
CA LYS A 118 0.89 -4.90 0.39
C LYS A 118 -0.08 -4.37 1.45
N CYS A 119 0.19 -3.21 2.04
CA CYS A 119 -0.70 -2.56 2.99
C CYS A 119 -2.02 -2.12 2.33
N LEU A 120 -1.97 -1.52 1.13
CA LEU A 120 -3.15 -1.17 0.34
C LEU A 120 -4.04 -2.40 0.08
N ARG A 121 -3.44 -3.49 -0.42
CA ARG A 121 -4.13 -4.77 -0.62
C ARG A 121 -4.79 -5.31 0.65
N LYS A 122 -4.14 -5.16 1.80
CA LYS A 122 -4.69 -5.59 3.09
C LYS A 122 -5.92 -4.77 3.47
N LEU A 123 -5.87 -3.44 3.29
CA LEU A 123 -7.01 -2.55 3.55
C LEU A 123 -8.20 -2.85 2.62
N ASN A 124 -7.92 -3.07 1.33
CA ASN A 124 -8.92 -3.35 0.29
C ASN A 124 -9.80 -4.56 0.63
N LYS A 125 -9.24 -5.61 1.25
CA LYS A 125 -9.99 -6.81 1.66
C LYS A 125 -11.14 -6.54 2.64
N SER A 126 -11.08 -5.42 3.37
CA SER A 126 -12.10 -5.06 4.37
C SER A 126 -13.13 -4.05 3.87
N LEU A 127 -13.00 -3.58 2.63
CA LEU A 127 -13.82 -2.48 2.12
C LEU A 127 -15.30 -2.90 1.98
N GLY A 128 -15.56 -4.10 1.44
CA GLY A 128 -16.91 -4.64 1.27
C GLY A 128 -17.58 -5.15 2.55
N SER A 129 -16.82 -5.35 3.63
CA SER A 129 -17.36 -5.78 4.94
C SER A 129 -17.55 -4.62 5.91
N SER A 130 -17.41 -3.38 5.46
CA SER A 130 -17.70 -2.20 6.27
C SER A 130 -19.18 -2.13 6.65
N ARG A 131 -19.48 -1.48 7.78
CA ARG A 131 -20.87 -1.17 8.19
C ARG A 131 -21.52 -0.14 7.26
N ASN A 132 -20.72 0.72 6.62
CA ASN A 132 -21.18 1.71 5.65
C ASN A 132 -20.28 1.66 4.40
N PRO A 133 -20.45 0.64 3.54
CA PRO A 133 -19.59 0.43 2.38
C PRO A 133 -19.72 1.56 1.36
N GLU A 134 -20.89 2.20 1.23
CA GLU A 134 -21.11 3.31 0.29
C GLU A 134 -20.21 4.51 0.62
N GLN A 135 -20.22 4.97 1.87
CA GLN A 135 -19.40 6.09 2.32
C GLN A 135 -17.90 5.79 2.22
N GLU A 136 -17.50 4.58 2.59
CA GLU A 136 -16.09 4.15 2.54
C GLU A 136 -15.57 4.04 1.10
N VAL A 137 -16.38 3.52 0.18
CA VAL A 137 -16.05 3.46 -1.25
C VAL A 137 -15.87 4.86 -1.82
N GLN A 138 -16.78 5.78 -1.52
CA GLN A 138 -16.66 7.17 -2.00
C GLN A 138 -15.39 7.84 -1.45
N ALA A 139 -15.13 7.71 -0.16
CA ALA A 139 -13.94 8.29 0.47
C ALA A 139 -12.64 7.67 -0.06
N ALA A 140 -12.61 6.37 -0.37
CA ALA A 140 -11.45 5.72 -0.98
C ALA A 140 -11.18 6.24 -2.41
N LEU A 141 -12.22 6.42 -3.22
CA LEU A 141 -12.10 6.98 -4.58
C LEU A 141 -11.68 8.45 -4.55
N ASP A 142 -12.15 9.24 -3.57
CA ASP A 142 -11.70 10.62 -3.37
C ASP A 142 -10.20 10.69 -3.07
N VAL A 143 -9.67 9.78 -2.25
CA VAL A 143 -8.22 9.69 -1.97
C VAL A 143 -7.43 9.37 -3.23
N VAL A 144 -7.91 8.41 -4.04
CA VAL A 144 -7.27 8.06 -5.33
C VAL A 144 -7.22 9.27 -6.26
N ARG A 145 -8.35 9.99 -6.40
CA ARG A 145 -8.43 11.19 -7.23
C ARG A 145 -7.45 12.28 -6.77
N GLN A 146 -7.44 12.60 -5.47
CA GLN A 146 -6.55 13.61 -4.90
C GLN A 146 -5.07 13.25 -5.10
N TRP A 147 -4.72 11.98 -4.91
CA TRP A 147 -3.36 11.52 -5.15
C TRP A 147 -2.98 11.62 -6.63
N LEU A 148 -3.86 11.23 -7.55
CA LEU A 148 -3.63 11.35 -9.00
C LEU A 148 -3.45 12.80 -9.44
N GLN A 149 -4.27 13.73 -8.96
CA GLN A 149 -4.10 15.17 -9.24
C GLN A 149 -2.70 15.68 -8.85
N LYS A 150 -2.09 15.10 -7.82
CA LYS A 150 -0.72 15.44 -7.39
C LYS A 150 0.37 14.79 -8.25
N VAL A 151 0.21 13.52 -8.65
CA VAL A 151 1.28 12.74 -9.29
C VAL A 151 1.20 12.70 -10.82
N HIS A 152 0.00 12.79 -11.39
CA HIS A 152 -0.24 12.64 -12.83
C HIS A 152 0.50 13.70 -13.66
N PRO A 153 0.46 15.01 -13.32
CA PRO A 153 1.24 16.01 -14.05
C PRO A 153 2.75 15.72 -14.06
N ARG A 154 3.29 15.16 -12.97
CA ARG A 154 4.72 14.80 -12.84
C ARG A 154 5.08 13.61 -13.74
N LEU A 155 4.19 12.63 -13.82
CA LEU A 155 4.35 11.46 -14.68
C LEU A 155 4.30 11.82 -16.17
N LEU A 156 3.44 12.77 -16.57
CA LEU A 156 3.36 13.26 -17.95
C LEU A 156 4.63 14.00 -18.36
N LEU A 157 5.13 14.91 -17.52
CA LEU A 157 6.35 15.68 -17.81
C LEU A 157 7.60 14.79 -17.93
N SER A 158 7.58 13.62 -17.29
CA SER A 158 8.71 12.67 -17.32
C SER A 158 8.73 11.77 -18.57
N GLN A 159 7.76 11.91 -19.49
CA GLN A 159 7.77 11.16 -20.75
C GLN A 159 8.85 11.73 -21.69
N GLY A 160 10.06 11.19 -21.58
CA GLY A 160 11.21 11.56 -22.43
C GLY A 160 12.44 12.08 -21.69
N GLN A 161 12.39 12.15 -20.35
CA GLN A 161 13.52 12.49 -19.49
C GLN A 161 13.82 11.35 -18.50
N GLU A 162 15.00 11.38 -17.88
CA GLU A 162 15.34 10.45 -16.80
C GLU A 162 14.34 10.64 -15.66
N LYS A 163 13.60 9.58 -15.31
CA LYS A 163 12.57 9.64 -14.27
C LYS A 163 13.23 9.89 -12.93
N GLY A 164 12.80 10.94 -12.25
CA GLY A 164 13.16 11.16 -10.85
C GLY A 164 12.64 10.02 -9.96
N MET A 165 13.17 9.97 -8.74
CA MET A 165 12.82 8.92 -7.78
C MET A 165 11.33 8.91 -7.45
N VAL A 166 10.73 10.09 -7.31
CA VAL A 166 9.31 10.27 -6.98
C VAL A 166 8.43 9.73 -8.11
N GLU A 167 8.79 9.96 -9.37
CA GLU A 167 8.04 9.49 -10.53
C GLU A 167 8.15 7.98 -10.71
N SER A 168 9.32 7.40 -10.43
CA SER A 168 9.51 5.95 -10.38
C SER A 168 8.67 5.31 -9.26
N ALA A 169 8.63 5.93 -8.09
CA ALA A 169 7.85 5.48 -6.95
C ALA A 169 6.34 5.58 -7.22
N ALA A 170 5.88 6.72 -7.76
CA ALA A 170 4.49 6.91 -8.17
C ALA A 170 4.07 5.89 -9.23
N ALA A 171 4.89 5.67 -10.27
CA ALA A 171 4.63 4.66 -11.28
C ALA A 171 4.51 3.25 -10.67
N SER A 172 5.34 2.92 -9.68
CA SER A 172 5.30 1.64 -8.97
C SER A 172 4.07 1.46 -8.08
N LEU A 173 3.41 2.55 -7.66
CA LEU A 173 2.18 2.52 -6.86
C LEU A 173 0.91 2.41 -7.72
N MET A 174 0.98 2.71 -9.02
CA MET A 174 -0.19 2.73 -9.91
C MET A 174 -0.98 1.43 -9.88
N ASP A 175 -0.31 0.28 -9.81
CA ASP A 175 -1.01 -1.00 -9.76
C ASP A 175 -1.76 -1.19 -8.43
N GLY A 176 -1.18 -0.73 -7.31
CA GLY A 176 -1.87 -0.71 -6.02
C GLY A 176 -3.10 0.20 -6.03
N VAL A 177 -3.01 1.34 -6.70
CA VAL A 177 -4.13 2.29 -6.85
C VAL A 177 -5.24 1.72 -7.74
N LYS A 178 -4.89 1.07 -8.86
CA LYS A 178 -5.89 0.35 -9.68
C LYS A 178 -6.60 -0.73 -8.88
N GLU A 179 -5.87 -1.52 -8.12
CA GLU A 179 -6.46 -2.54 -7.23
C GLU A 179 -7.38 -1.94 -6.17
N MET A 180 -7.11 -0.72 -5.67
CA MET A 180 -8.03 0.00 -4.79
C MET A 180 -9.33 0.37 -5.51
N VAL A 181 -9.25 0.86 -6.74
CA VAL A 181 -10.43 1.21 -7.54
C VAL A 181 -11.26 -0.04 -7.87
N ASP A 182 -10.62 -1.14 -8.25
CA ASP A 182 -11.31 -2.41 -8.49
C ASP A 182 -11.96 -2.96 -7.21
N ALA A 183 -11.27 -2.86 -6.07
CA ALA A 183 -11.84 -3.24 -4.77
C ALA A 183 -13.04 -2.38 -4.40
N ALA A 184 -12.99 -1.08 -4.67
CA ALA A 184 -14.08 -0.15 -4.42
C ALA A 184 -15.31 -0.46 -5.30
N ARG A 185 -15.09 -0.71 -6.60
CA ARG A 185 -16.14 -1.15 -7.53
C ARG A 185 -16.78 -2.46 -7.08
N THR A 186 -15.97 -3.43 -6.64
CA THR A 186 -16.47 -4.73 -6.18
C THR A 186 -17.23 -4.62 -4.86
N ALA A 187 -16.77 -3.78 -3.93
CA ALA A 187 -17.35 -3.62 -2.60
C ALA A 187 -18.73 -2.94 -2.64
N CYS A 188 -18.90 -1.90 -3.45
CA CYS A 188 -20.19 -1.23 -3.61
C CYS A 188 -20.31 -0.60 -5.02
N PRO A 189 -20.78 -1.38 -6.02
CA PRO A 189 -20.85 -0.92 -7.41
C PRO A 189 -21.68 0.36 -7.57
N ALA A 190 -22.82 0.44 -6.89
CA ALA A 190 -23.71 1.60 -6.99
C ALA A 190 -23.04 2.90 -6.50
N ALA A 191 -22.31 2.85 -5.37
CA ALA A 191 -21.60 4.00 -4.85
C ALA A 191 -20.41 4.40 -5.73
N ALA A 192 -19.69 3.44 -6.30
CA ALA A 192 -18.60 3.71 -7.23
C ALA A 192 -19.11 4.39 -8.51
N THR A 193 -20.20 3.88 -9.09
CA THR A 193 -20.84 4.49 -10.28
C THR A 193 -21.38 5.89 -9.96
N ALA A 194 -22.06 6.08 -8.82
CA ALA A 194 -22.55 7.39 -8.40
C ALA A 194 -21.39 8.38 -8.20
N TRP A 195 -20.28 7.92 -7.62
CA TRP A 195 -19.07 8.72 -7.48
C TRP A 195 -18.51 9.14 -8.86
N ALA A 196 -18.44 8.21 -9.81
CA ALA A 196 -17.92 8.46 -11.16
C ALA A 196 -18.80 9.44 -11.95
N ILE A 197 -20.13 9.36 -11.83
CA ILE A 197 -21.07 10.30 -12.46
C ILE A 197 -20.91 11.71 -11.86
N ARG A 198 -20.78 11.83 -10.52
CA ARG A 198 -20.63 13.14 -9.87
C ARG A 198 -19.33 13.87 -10.24
N HIS A 199 -18.29 13.12 -10.58
CA HIS A 199 -16.97 13.66 -10.93
C HIS A 199 -16.72 13.68 -12.45
N GLN A 200 -17.78 13.81 -13.25
CA GLN A 200 -17.70 13.94 -14.70
C GLN A 200 -17.19 15.31 -15.19
N THR A 201 -16.47 16.06 -14.35
CA THR A 201 -15.88 17.35 -14.72
C THR A 201 -14.65 17.17 -15.61
N ASP A 202 -14.35 18.15 -16.47
CA ASP A 202 -13.33 18.15 -17.54
C ASP A 202 -11.85 17.96 -17.10
N GLU A 203 -11.59 17.52 -15.87
CA GLU A 203 -10.23 17.24 -15.39
C GLU A 203 -9.78 15.83 -15.85
N GLU A 204 -8.64 15.76 -16.55
CA GLU A 204 -8.08 14.50 -17.11
C GLU A 204 -7.89 13.41 -16.04
N GLU A 205 -7.52 13.78 -14.81
CA GLU A 205 -7.34 12.83 -13.71
C GLU A 205 -8.68 12.27 -13.20
N GLY A 206 -9.72 13.10 -13.17
CA GLY A 206 -11.08 12.66 -12.85
C GLY A 206 -11.59 11.68 -13.91
N GLN A 207 -11.28 11.97 -15.18
CA GLN A 207 -11.59 11.10 -16.31
C GLN A 207 -10.85 9.75 -16.21
N MET A 208 -9.58 9.75 -15.82
CA MET A 208 -8.78 8.53 -15.65
C MET A 208 -9.36 7.59 -14.57
N VAL A 209 -9.71 8.11 -13.39
CA VAL A 209 -10.34 7.30 -12.33
C VAL A 209 -11.71 6.81 -12.79
N ARG A 210 -12.49 7.67 -13.43
CA ARG A 210 -13.79 7.30 -13.99
C ARG A 210 -13.66 6.16 -14.99
N ASP A 211 -12.70 6.20 -15.89
CA ASP A 211 -12.51 5.15 -16.89
C ASP A 211 -12.15 3.82 -16.24
N TRP A 212 -11.33 3.82 -15.19
CA TRP A 212 -11.06 2.61 -14.40
C TRP A 212 -12.31 2.09 -13.68
N VAL A 213 -13.13 2.99 -13.12
CA VAL A 213 -14.38 2.62 -12.43
C VAL A 213 -15.39 2.03 -13.41
N LEU A 214 -15.65 2.71 -14.53
CA LEU A 214 -16.74 2.37 -15.46
C LEU A 214 -16.36 1.29 -16.48
N ASN A 215 -15.15 1.35 -17.03
CA ASN A 215 -14.74 0.49 -18.14
C ASN A 215 -13.93 -0.72 -17.66
N GLY A 216 -13.48 -0.71 -16.40
CA GLY A 216 -12.64 -1.79 -15.86
C GLY A 216 -11.35 -2.00 -16.65
N THR A 217 -10.89 -0.97 -17.38
CA THR A 217 -9.66 -0.98 -18.17
C THR A 217 -8.43 -0.86 -17.26
N GLY A 218 -8.29 -1.80 -16.34
CA GLY A 218 -6.97 -2.27 -15.97
C GLY A 218 -6.35 -2.87 -17.23
N LEU A 219 -5.11 -2.51 -17.54
CA LEU A 219 -4.28 -3.05 -18.63
C LEU A 219 -3.95 -4.54 -18.43
N GLY A 220 -4.91 -5.36 -18.02
CA GLY A 220 -4.97 -6.76 -18.34
C GLY A 220 -5.62 -6.88 -19.70
N GLY A 221 -4.87 -6.53 -20.76
CA GLY A 221 -5.08 -7.25 -22.00
C GLY A 221 -4.99 -8.71 -21.62
N GLU A 222 -6.12 -9.40 -21.70
CA GLU A 222 -6.18 -10.84 -21.58
C GLU A 222 -5.18 -11.37 -22.61
N LYS A 223 -3.97 -11.72 -22.16
CA LYS A 223 -3.25 -12.83 -22.76
C LYS A 223 -4.06 -14.05 -22.39
N GLU A 224 -5.20 -14.19 -23.07
CA GLU A 224 -5.87 -15.44 -23.26
C GLU A 224 -4.79 -16.37 -23.82
N ASN A 225 -4.22 -17.20 -22.94
CA ASN A 225 -3.44 -18.34 -23.36
C ASN A 225 -4.40 -19.22 -24.15
N GLN A 226 -4.49 -19.00 -25.45
CA GLN A 226 -4.99 -20.01 -26.36
C GLN A 226 -4.18 -21.28 -26.07
N PRO A 227 -4.83 -22.42 -25.83
CA PRO A 227 -4.11 -23.68 -25.69
C PRO A 227 -3.31 -23.89 -26.98
N ALA A 228 -1.99 -23.90 -26.85
CA ALA A 228 -1.11 -24.27 -27.95
C ALA A 228 -1.54 -25.65 -28.44
N ALA A 229 -2.03 -25.71 -29.68
CA ALA A 229 -2.35 -26.96 -30.33
C ALA A 229 -1.14 -27.89 -30.23
N ALA A 230 -1.34 -29.05 -29.63
CA ALA A 230 -0.30 -30.05 -29.46
C ALA A 230 0.30 -30.40 -30.84
N PRO A 231 1.63 -30.33 -31.03
CA PRO A 231 2.24 -30.85 -32.24
C PRO A 231 2.04 -32.36 -32.29
N ALA A 232 1.48 -32.83 -33.40
CA ALA A 232 1.29 -34.24 -33.68
C ALA A 232 2.62 -34.99 -33.58
N SER A 233 2.64 -35.98 -32.68
CA SER A 233 3.71 -36.96 -32.50
C SER A 233 3.91 -37.75 -33.80
N GLY A 234 4.86 -37.32 -34.62
CA GLY A 234 5.50 -38.12 -35.65
C GLY A 234 6.80 -38.73 -35.12
N ALA A 235 6.76 -39.98 -34.67
CA ALA A 235 7.93 -40.86 -34.70
C ALA A 235 7.96 -41.56 -36.09
N PRO A 236 9.03 -42.28 -36.49
CA PRO A 236 10.36 -42.48 -35.90
C PRO A 236 11.51 -42.32 -36.93
N GLN A 237 12.77 -42.36 -36.49
CA GLN A 237 13.78 -43.21 -37.15
C GLN A 237 15.04 -43.39 -36.30
N LYS A 238 15.37 -44.65 -36.04
CA LYS A 238 16.66 -45.12 -35.52
C LYS A 238 17.70 -44.94 -36.61
N LEU A 239 18.88 -44.43 -36.23
CA LEU A 239 20.10 -44.57 -37.02
C LEU A 239 21.17 -45.15 -36.10
N ASP A 240 21.61 -46.34 -36.50
CA ASP A 240 22.70 -47.10 -35.92
C ASP A 240 24.02 -46.33 -35.99
N ALA A 241 24.85 -46.47 -34.96
CA ALA A 241 26.27 -46.16 -35.04
C ALA A 241 27.07 -47.33 -34.46
N ASN A 242 27.68 -48.07 -35.38
CA ASN A 242 28.89 -48.85 -35.13
C ASN A 242 30.09 -47.90 -34.95
N VAL A 243 31.06 -48.41 -34.17
CA VAL A 243 32.48 -48.04 -33.96
C VAL A 243 32.75 -47.50 -32.56
#